data_AF-H0TZ56-F1
#
_entry.id   AF-H0TZ56-F1
#
_cell.length_a   1.000
_cell.length_b   1.000
_cell.length_c   1.000
_cell.angle_alpha   90.00
_cell.angle_beta   90.00
_cell.angle_gamma   90.00
#
_symmetry.space_group_name_H-M   'P 1'
#
loop_
_entity.id
_entity.type
_entity.pdbx_description
1 polymer ?
#
loop_
_entity_poly.entity_id
_entity_poly.type
_entity_poly.pdbx_seq_one_letter_code
_entity_poly.pdbx_strand_id
1 'polypeptide(L)'
;MTAGDPGTAIRNDVPSQVESEIFMSHQAYYDRAAAAMVFQVVNRHTDEVVDQYPDEAVLRRRAYFHTLDLQKEETPRVPPTDRIA
;
A
#
# COMPACT_ATOMS: atom_id res chain seq x y z
N MET A 1 45.11 -25.16 -23.03
CA MET A 1 44.31 -23.94 -23.16
C MET A 1 43.22 -24.02 -22.11
N THR A 2 43.35 -23.28 -21.01
CA THR A 2 42.40 -23.31 -19.87
C THR A 2 41.22 -22.41 -20.20
N ALA A 3 40.01 -22.96 -20.15
CA ALA A 3 38.77 -22.18 -20.23
C ALA A 3 38.61 -21.42 -18.90
N GLY A 4 38.50 -20.10 -18.98
CA GLY A 4 38.14 -19.26 -17.84
C GLY A 4 36.66 -19.47 -17.52
N ASP A 5 36.38 -19.98 -16.32
CA ASP A 5 35.04 -20.08 -15.77
C ASP A 5 34.65 -18.71 -15.20
N PRO A 6 33.66 -17.98 -15.76
CA PRO A 6 33.13 -16.80 -15.13
C PRO A 6 32.17 -17.26 -14.03
N GLY A 7 32.72 -17.64 -12.88
CA GLY A 7 31.94 -17.75 -11.66
C GLY A 7 31.33 -16.39 -11.36
N THR A 8 30.06 -16.21 -11.71
CA THR A 8 29.30 -15.00 -11.40
C THR A 8 29.30 -14.84 -9.89
N ALA A 9 30.10 -13.90 -9.38
CA ALA A 9 30.07 -13.54 -7.98
C ALA A 9 28.69 -12.93 -7.69
N ILE A 10 27.78 -13.75 -7.15
CA ILE A 10 26.53 -13.26 -6.57
C ILE A 10 26.92 -12.50 -5.31
N ARG A 11 27.13 -11.19 -5.44
CA ARG A 11 27.29 -10.30 -4.29
C ARG A 11 25.93 -10.22 -3.62
N ASN A 12 25.88 -10.60 -2.35
CA ASN A 12 24.73 -10.36 -1.48
C ASN A 12 24.76 -8.87 -1.07
N ASP A 13 24.48 -7.99 -2.02
CA ASP A 13 24.38 -6.56 -1.75
C ASP A 13 22.99 -6.28 -1.15
N VAL A 14 22.81 -6.58 0.14
CA VAL A 14 21.69 -6.10 0.96
C VAL A 14 22.14 -5.06 2.02
N PRO A 15 22.90 -3.99 1.69
CA PRO A 15 23.05 -2.86 2.62
C PRO A 15 22.14 -1.67 2.28
N SER A 16 21.79 -1.44 1.02
CA SER A 16 21.14 -0.19 0.59
C SER A 16 19.68 -0.03 1.02
N GLN A 17 18.92 -1.13 1.08
CA GLN A 17 17.51 -1.07 1.49
C GLN A 17 17.35 -0.84 3.00
N VAL A 18 18.23 -1.45 3.82
CA VAL A 18 18.19 -1.30 5.29
C VAL A 18 18.64 0.10 5.70
N GLU A 19 19.67 0.65 5.04
CA GLU A 19 20.06 2.05 5.27
C GLU A 19 18.93 3.02 4.91
N SER A 20 18.25 2.78 3.79
CA SER A 20 17.11 3.61 3.36
C SER A 20 15.96 3.59 4.37
N GLU A 21 15.65 2.45 5.00
CA GLU A 21 14.62 2.33 6.04
C GLU A 21 14.98 3.09 7.33
N ILE A 22 16.27 3.13 7.72
CA ILE A 22 16.71 3.84 8.93
C ILE A 22 16.48 5.35 8.81
N PHE A 23 16.54 5.90 7.59
CA PHE A 23 16.30 7.31 7.33
C PHE A 23 14.83 7.67 7.13
N MET A 24 13.93 6.69 7.12
CA MET A 24 12.49 6.95 7.05
C MET A 24 11.93 7.36 8.42
N SER A 25 11.02 8.32 8.43
CA SER A 25 10.30 8.81 9.60
C SER A 25 8.81 8.75 9.35
N HIS A 26 8.05 8.23 10.33
CA HIS A 26 6.60 8.25 10.28
C HIS A 26 6.11 9.49 11.02
N GLN A 27 5.35 10.33 10.32
CA GLN A 27 4.81 11.57 10.85
C GLN A 27 3.29 11.59 10.68
N ALA A 28 2.62 12.31 11.57
CA ALA A 28 1.19 12.56 11.46
C ALA A 28 0.88 14.02 11.73
N TYR A 29 0.01 14.61 10.92
CA TYR A 29 -0.48 15.97 11.11
C TYR A 29 -1.99 16.03 10.89
N TYR A 30 -2.64 17.02 11.51
CA TYR A 30 -4.06 17.26 11.29
C TYR A 30 -4.24 18.26 10.15
N ASP A 31 -4.85 17.82 9.05
CA ASP A 31 -5.26 18.70 7.96
C ASP A 31 -6.65 19.27 8.28
N ARG A 32 -6.69 20.57 8.57
CA ARG A 32 -7.92 21.27 8.91
C ARG A 32 -8.87 21.41 7.72
N ALA A 33 -8.37 21.51 6.50
CA ALA A 33 -9.21 21.64 5.30
C ALA A 33 -9.90 20.30 4.97
N ALA A 34 -9.20 19.19 5.17
CA ALA A 34 -9.76 17.85 5.04
C ALA A 34 -10.54 17.39 6.29
N ALA A 35 -10.41 18.11 7.41
CA ALA A 35 -10.91 17.73 8.73
C ALA A 35 -10.48 16.31 9.16
N ALA A 36 -9.26 15.92 8.78
CA ALA A 36 -8.77 14.54 8.89
C ALA A 36 -7.30 14.51 9.35
N MET A 37 -6.90 13.38 9.94
CA MET A 37 -5.51 13.12 10.28
C MET A 37 -4.81 12.47 9.08
N VAL A 38 -3.63 12.99 8.73
CA VAL A 38 -2.84 12.52 7.60
C VAL A 38 -1.54 11.95 8.12
N PHE A 39 -1.20 10.76 7.64
CA PHE A 39 0.02 10.04 7.99
C PHE A 39 0.94 10.02 6.78
N GLN A 40 2.23 10.23 7.02
CA GLN A 40 3.22 10.28 5.95
C GLN A 40 4.53 9.64 6.39
N VAL A 41 5.23 9.07 5.43
CA VAL A 41 6.60 8.59 5.57
C VAL A 41 7.52 9.60 4.89
N VAL A 42 8.43 10.17 5.67
CA VAL A 42 9.38 11.20 5.22
C VAL A 42 10.79 10.66 5.28
N ASN A 43 11.58 10.89 4.24
CA ASN A 43 13.02 10.68 4.30
C ASN A 43 13.68 11.83 5.06
N ARG A 44 14.31 11.55 6.21
CA ARG A 44 14.93 12.57 7.08
C ARG A 44 16.16 13.24 6.48
N HIS A 45 16.76 12.66 5.44
CA HIS A 45 17.94 13.24 4.80
C HIS A 45 17.60 14.22 3.69
N THR A 46 16.53 13.96 2.96
CA THR A 46 16.10 14.81 1.84
C THR A 46 14.87 15.66 2.18
N ASP A 47 14.24 15.42 3.34
CA ASP A 47 12.95 15.98 3.76
C ASP A 47 11.82 15.71 2.76
N GLU A 48 11.98 14.67 1.92
CA GLU A 48 10.99 14.28 0.91
C GLU A 48 9.94 13.34 1.49
N VAL A 49 8.68 13.58 1.13
CA VAL A 49 7.58 12.65 1.42
C VAL A 49 7.65 11.49 0.43
N VAL A 50 7.92 10.30 0.97
CA VAL A 50 8.03 9.06 0.19
C VAL A 50 6.66 8.43 0.00
N ASP A 51 5.83 8.45 1.03
CA ASP A 51 4.48 7.89 0.99
C ASP A 51 3.53 8.66 1.90
N GLN A 52 2.25 8.69 1.53
CA GLN A 52 1.20 9.36 2.28
C GLN A 52 -0.08 8.53 2.28
N TYR A 53 -0.63 8.33 3.47
CA TYR A 53 -1.86 7.58 3.66
C TYR A 53 -2.81 8.29 4.63
N PRO A 54 -4.13 8.17 4.40
CA PRO A 54 -5.13 8.74 5.29
C PRO A 54 -5.18 7.99 6.63
N ASP A 55 -5.90 8.54 7.60
CA ASP A 55 -6.03 7.92 8.92
C ASP A 55 -6.63 6.49 8.90
N GLU A 56 -6.35 5.78 9.99
CA GLU A 56 -6.77 4.39 10.16
C GLU A 56 -8.30 4.26 10.12
N ALA A 57 -9.05 5.26 10.59
CA ALA A 57 -10.51 5.25 10.56
C ALA A 57 -11.05 5.31 9.12
N VAL A 58 -10.45 6.12 8.25
CA VAL A 58 -10.75 6.20 6.82
C VAL A 58 -10.36 4.90 6.13
N LEU A 59 -9.19 4.34 6.44
CA LEU A 59 -8.78 3.05 5.88
C LEU A 59 -9.74 1.92 6.25
N ARG A 60 -10.10 1.81 7.54
CA ARG A 60 -11.08 0.81 8.02
C ARG A 60 -12.45 1.02 7.39
N ARG A 61 -12.90 2.27 7.25
CA ARG A 61 -14.16 2.60 6.57
C ARG A 61 -14.12 2.14 5.11
N ARG A 62 -13.06 2.43 4.37
CA ARG A 62 -12.89 1.99 2.97
C ARG A 62 -12.91 0.47 2.86
N ALA A 63 -12.16 -0.23 3.71
CA ALA A 63 -12.14 -1.69 3.74
C ALA A 63 -13.53 -2.27 4.02
N TYR A 64 -14.25 -1.74 5.02
CA TYR A 64 -15.59 -2.19 5.35
C TYR A 64 -16.56 -2.05 4.16
N PHE A 65 -16.62 -0.86 3.55
CA PHE A 65 -17.51 -0.65 2.41
C PHE A 65 -17.10 -1.49 1.19
N HIS A 66 -15.81 -1.67 0.94
CA HIS A 66 -15.32 -2.57 -0.10
C HIS A 66 -15.77 -4.03 0.14
N THR A 67 -15.69 -4.53 1.38
CA THR A 67 -16.19 -5.89 1.69
C THR A 67 -17.70 -6.02 1.50
N LEU A 68 -18.48 -4.99 1.84
CA LEU A 68 -19.93 -4.98 1.60
C LEU A 68 -20.25 -4.97 0.10
N ASP A 69 -19.44 -4.31 -0.71
CA ASP A 69 -19.63 -4.24 -2.16
C ASP A 69 -19.36 -5.61 -2.80
N LEU A 70 -18.24 -6.25 -2.44
CA LEU A 70 -17.93 -7.62 -2.87
C LEU A 70 -19.05 -8.61 -2.54
N GLN A 71 -19.61 -8.54 -1.33
CA GLN A 71 -20.73 -9.41 -0.93
C GLN A 71 -22.00 -9.22 -1.79
N LYS A 72 -22.26 -8.00 -2.28
CA LYS A 72 -23.39 -7.72 -3.18
C LYS A 72 -23.14 -8.27 -4.59
N GLU A 73 -21.90 -8.28 -5.05
CA GLU A 73 -21.53 -8.85 -6.35
C GLU A 73 -21.53 -10.38 -6.32
N GLU A 74 -21.10 -10.99 -5.21
CA GLU A 74 -21.09 -12.45 -5.03
C GLU A 74 -22.48 -13.07 -4.83
N THR A 75 -23.47 -12.28 -4.39
CA THR A 75 -24.86 -12.76 -4.31
C THR A 75 -25.40 -12.92 -5.73
N PRO A 76 -25.70 -14.15 -6.21
CA PRO A 76 -26.27 -14.33 -7.53
C PRO A 76 -27.60 -13.59 -7.56
N ARG A 77 -27.68 -12.50 -8.34
CA ARG A 77 -28.96 -11.83 -8.60
C ARG A 77 -29.85 -12.87 -9.27
N VAL A 78 -30.80 -13.43 -8.54
CA VAL A 78 -31.79 -14.36 -9.09
C VAL A 78 -32.44 -13.62 -10.26
N PRO A 79 -32.30 -14.10 -11.51
CA PRO A 79 -32.89 -13.40 -12.64
C PRO A 79 -34.40 -13.31 -12.39
N PRO A 80 -35.04 -12.17 -12.72
CA PRO A 80 -36.48 -12.05 -12.56
C PRO A 80 -37.13 -13.14 -13.42
N THR A 81 -37.69 -14.16 -12.76
CA THR A 81 -38.47 -15.19 -13.44
C THR A 81 -39.75 -14.51 -13.91
N ASP A 82 -39.80 -14.16 -15.18
CA ASP A 82 -40.99 -13.64 -15.82
C ASP A 82 -42.08 -14.72 -15.74
N ARG A 83 -43.10 -14.49 -14.91
CA ARG A 83 -44.28 -15.36 -14.85
C ARG A 83 -45.20 -14.96 -16.01
N ILE A 84 -45.02 -15.63 -17.13
CA ILE A 84 -45.98 -15.59 -18.23
C ILE A 84 -47.18 -16.44 -17.80
N ALA A 85 -48.35 -15.81 -17.74
CA ALA A 85 -49.64 -16.39 -17.36
C ALA A 85 -50.29 -17.17 -18.51
#